data_AF-A0A1C6BRE9-F1
#
_entry.id   AF-A0A1C6BRE9-F1
#
_cell.length_a   1.000
_cell.length_b   1.000
_cell.length_c   1.000
_cell.angle_alpha   90.00
_cell.angle_beta   90.00
_cell.angle_gamma   90.00
#
_symmetry.space_group_name_H-M   'P 1'
#
loop_
_entity.id
_entity.type
_entity.pdbx_description
1 polymer ?
#
loop_
_entity_poly.entity_id
_entity_poly.type
_entity_poly.pdbx_seq_one_letter_code
_entity_poly.pdbx_strand_id
1 'polypeptide(L)'
;MRKMKKINGYLVVKFNDRELREWEGTALGKYGVIDAELYTGTLEVDRGAMEYDNADSIEEAVELARGLESELDTEEPEVKVTLIKETDEATEEEEVDAQKMIAGWENTLRGQVASPHYKDVDERTAAHELYGYKAALRDLGLLDREDCYVLPDTFGEAPGPLPKKPEELLSYVCDELCRHHLPEMTQEQLDAVCARCSLERLADEADEAELRIRTKAHRELNGLIADLRDARPGAEAGRLEHEARAYLRALAATGTVTEGESAALTAAIEEARTAQAHTPERTTFEHLHPELKRHRETAQIYTLGLALAADCPDNDCRVYLNIFNGARELDAALDNLDAEGAPALALRKALRERVGELAEMFDGNFAVKQYRKEARS
;
A
#
# COMPACT_ATOMS: atom_id res chain seq x y z
N MET A 1 -40.67 -29.51 0.21
CA MET A 1 -40.12 -28.70 1.31
C MET A 1 -40.66 -29.24 2.61
N ARG A 2 -39.78 -29.64 3.53
CA ARG A 2 -40.18 -30.14 4.85
C ARG A 2 -40.79 -28.99 5.67
N LYS A 3 -41.83 -29.27 6.45
CA LYS A 3 -42.31 -28.33 7.47
C LYS A 3 -41.41 -28.47 8.69
N MET A 4 -40.88 -27.36 9.19
CA MET A 4 -39.90 -27.35 10.26
C MET A 4 -40.30 -26.37 11.35
N LYS A 5 -40.00 -26.70 12.60
CA LYS A 5 -40.19 -25.81 13.75
C LYS A 5 -38.90 -25.81 14.58
N LYS A 6 -38.33 -24.63 14.83
CA LYS A 6 -37.17 -24.47 15.70
C LYS A 6 -37.61 -24.35 17.15
N ILE A 7 -36.99 -25.13 18.03
CA ILE A 7 -37.26 -25.19 19.47
C ILE A 7 -35.91 -25.37 20.16
N ASN A 8 -35.49 -24.37 20.94
CA ASN A 8 -34.29 -24.41 21.81
C ASN A 8 -33.07 -25.07 21.14
N GLY A 9 -32.58 -24.49 20.04
CA GLY A 9 -31.42 -25.02 19.32
C GLY A 9 -31.71 -26.19 18.37
N TYR A 10 -32.76 -26.97 18.59
CA TYR A 10 -33.15 -28.11 17.76
C TYR A 10 -34.22 -27.76 16.71
N LEU A 11 -34.24 -28.53 15.61
CA LEU A 11 -35.25 -28.50 14.56
C LEU A 11 -36.12 -29.75 14.64
N VAL A 12 -37.42 -29.54 14.82
CA VAL A 12 -38.45 -30.56 14.62
C VAL A 12 -38.79 -30.58 13.12
N VAL A 13 -38.48 -31.69 12.47
CA VAL A 13 -38.55 -31.86 11.02
C VAL A 13 -39.63 -32.85 10.65
N LYS A 14 -40.57 -32.45 9.78
CA LYS A 14 -41.57 -33.37 9.22
C LYS A 14 -41.03 -34.07 7.97
N PHE A 15 -41.04 -35.40 7.95
CA PHE A 15 -40.70 -36.19 6.76
C PHE A 15 -41.84 -36.17 5.73
N ASN A 16 -41.50 -36.14 4.45
CA ASN A 16 -42.48 -36.20 3.37
C ASN A 16 -42.86 -37.64 3.05
N ASP A 17 -44.05 -37.84 2.46
CA ASP A 17 -44.59 -39.17 2.15
C ASP A 17 -43.72 -40.00 1.18
N ARG A 18 -42.82 -39.35 0.44
CA ARG A 18 -41.82 -40.04 -0.39
C ARG A 18 -40.71 -40.65 0.46
N GLU A 19 -40.19 -39.89 1.41
CA GLU A 19 -39.11 -40.29 2.32
C GLU A 19 -39.60 -41.41 3.25
N LEU A 20 -40.84 -41.30 3.74
CA LEU A 20 -41.47 -42.36 4.56
C LEU A 20 -41.64 -43.68 3.80
N ARG A 21 -41.87 -43.63 2.48
CA ARG A 21 -41.96 -44.84 1.63
C ARG A 21 -40.60 -45.42 1.30
N GLU A 22 -39.61 -44.57 1.03
CA GLU A 22 -38.24 -45.00 0.75
C GLU A 22 -37.60 -45.68 1.97
N TRP A 23 -38.02 -45.30 3.18
CA TRP A 23 -37.54 -45.84 4.46
C TRP A 23 -38.57 -46.73 5.18
N GLU A 24 -39.57 -47.23 4.46
CA GLU A 24 -40.63 -48.10 4.98
C GLU A 24 -40.03 -49.39 5.52
N GLY A 25 -40.38 -49.74 6.77
CA GLY A 25 -39.82 -50.90 7.48
C GLY A 25 -38.57 -50.60 8.32
N THR A 26 -38.04 -49.38 8.23
CA THR A 26 -37.18 -48.83 9.30
C THR A 26 -38.09 -48.05 10.25
N ALA A 27 -37.89 -48.12 11.57
CA ALA A 27 -38.78 -47.57 12.59
C ALA A 27 -38.89 -46.02 12.63
N LEU A 28 -38.76 -45.39 11.47
CA LEU A 28 -38.86 -43.97 11.23
C LEU A 28 -40.30 -43.49 11.45
N GLY A 29 -40.45 -42.49 12.31
CA GLY A 29 -41.72 -41.85 12.59
C GLY A 29 -42.09 -40.84 11.51
N LYS A 30 -43.08 -39.99 11.78
CA LYS A 30 -43.46 -38.89 10.88
C LYS A 30 -42.62 -37.62 11.10
N TYR A 31 -41.98 -37.51 12.25
CA TYR A 31 -41.17 -36.37 12.66
C TYR A 31 -39.83 -36.84 13.25
N GLY A 32 -38.80 -36.02 13.05
CA GLY A 32 -37.50 -36.16 13.70
C GLY A 32 -37.07 -34.88 14.39
N VAL A 33 -36.12 -35.00 15.32
CA VAL A 33 -35.49 -33.91 16.07
C VAL A 33 -33.99 -33.96 15.79
N ILE A 34 -33.43 -32.85 15.31
CA ILE A 34 -32.02 -32.71 14.94
C ILE A 34 -31.50 -31.36 15.39
N ASP A 35 -30.23 -31.26 15.77
CA ASP A 35 -29.60 -29.97 16.03
C ASP A 35 -29.71 -29.07 14.79
N ALA A 36 -30.11 -27.81 14.99
CA ALA A 36 -30.25 -26.86 13.89
C ALA A 36 -28.94 -26.65 13.12
N GLU A 37 -27.78 -26.80 13.75
CA GLU A 37 -26.47 -26.60 13.13
C GLU A 37 -26.03 -27.81 12.28
N LEU A 38 -26.54 -29.01 12.60
CA LEU A 38 -26.20 -30.26 11.90
C LEU A 38 -27.18 -30.60 10.78
N TYR A 39 -28.27 -29.84 10.62
CA TYR A 39 -29.29 -30.12 9.62
C TYR A 39 -28.84 -29.80 8.19
N THR A 40 -28.75 -30.85 7.35
CA THR A 40 -28.34 -30.73 5.95
C THR A 40 -29.52 -30.73 4.97
N GLY A 41 -30.70 -31.18 5.41
CA GLY A 41 -31.91 -31.26 4.60
C GLY A 41 -32.05 -32.54 3.77
N THR A 42 -31.11 -33.47 3.88
CA THR A 42 -31.13 -34.78 3.20
C THR A 42 -31.27 -35.89 4.24
N LEU A 43 -32.37 -36.66 4.20
CA LEU A 43 -32.68 -37.64 5.26
C LEU A 43 -31.57 -38.69 5.45
N GLU A 44 -30.93 -39.12 4.36
CA GLU A 44 -29.86 -40.12 4.40
C GLU A 44 -28.66 -39.67 5.25
N VAL A 45 -28.36 -38.36 5.25
CA VAL A 45 -27.28 -37.77 6.04
C VAL A 45 -27.81 -37.35 7.42
N ASP A 46 -28.95 -36.68 7.44
CA ASP A 46 -29.55 -36.12 8.65
C ASP A 46 -29.87 -37.22 9.66
N ARG A 47 -30.34 -38.39 9.22
CA ARG A 47 -30.79 -39.48 10.11
C ARG A 47 -29.70 -39.92 11.10
N GLY A 48 -28.44 -39.98 10.66
CA GLY A 48 -27.33 -40.36 11.54
C GLY A 48 -26.98 -39.32 12.60
N ALA A 49 -27.47 -38.08 12.43
CA ALA A 49 -27.28 -36.96 13.34
C ALA A 49 -28.58 -36.55 14.06
N MET A 50 -29.68 -37.30 13.88
CA MET A 50 -30.93 -37.03 14.61
C MET A 50 -30.85 -37.60 16.02
N GLU A 51 -31.25 -36.80 16.99
CA GLU A 51 -31.42 -37.24 18.37
C GLU A 51 -32.64 -38.17 18.49
N TYR A 52 -33.69 -37.87 17.72
CA TYR A 52 -34.89 -38.70 17.62
C TYR A 52 -35.38 -38.76 16.18
N ASP A 53 -35.63 -39.96 15.64
CA ASP A 53 -36.12 -40.15 14.27
C ASP A 53 -37.48 -40.89 14.21
N ASN A 54 -38.06 -41.23 15.37
CA ASN A 54 -39.19 -42.15 15.51
C ASN A 54 -40.49 -41.51 16.01
N ALA A 55 -40.61 -40.18 16.06
CA ALA A 55 -41.79 -39.51 16.60
C ALA A 55 -42.98 -39.55 15.62
N ASP A 56 -44.15 -39.98 16.10
CA ASP A 56 -45.34 -40.16 15.27
C ASP A 56 -46.23 -38.92 15.18
N SER A 57 -46.06 -37.98 16.12
CA SER A 57 -46.77 -36.71 16.19
C SER A 57 -45.83 -35.51 16.38
N ILE A 58 -46.30 -34.32 16.04
CA ILE A 58 -45.50 -33.10 16.21
C ILE A 58 -45.38 -32.74 17.69
N GLU A 59 -46.42 -33.00 18.48
CA GLU A 59 -46.44 -32.77 19.92
C GLU A 59 -45.39 -33.62 20.64
N GLU A 60 -45.28 -34.90 20.27
CA GLU A 60 -44.27 -35.81 20.80
C GLU A 60 -42.84 -35.34 20.44
N ALA A 61 -42.60 -34.98 19.18
CA ALA A 61 -41.30 -34.47 18.75
C ALA A 61 -40.91 -33.15 19.45
N VAL A 62 -41.89 -32.31 19.76
CA VAL A 62 -41.68 -31.05 20.50
C VAL A 62 -41.28 -31.32 21.95
N GLU A 63 -41.92 -32.28 22.62
CA GLU A 63 -41.58 -32.63 24.00
C GLU A 63 -40.21 -33.31 24.08
N LEU A 64 -39.87 -34.18 23.13
CA LEU A 64 -38.52 -34.76 23.01
C LEU A 64 -37.45 -33.68 22.82
N ALA A 65 -37.69 -32.71 21.92
CA ALA A 65 -36.77 -31.59 21.71
C ALA A 65 -36.57 -30.73 22.97
N ARG A 66 -37.61 -30.56 23.79
CA ARG A 66 -37.53 -29.83 25.07
C ARG A 66 -36.79 -30.62 26.15
N GLY A 67 -36.88 -31.95 26.12
CA GLY A 67 -36.20 -32.82 27.08
C GLY A 67 -34.67 -32.82 26.94
N LEU A 68 -34.15 -32.58 25.74
CA LEU A 68 -32.72 -32.60 25.43
C LEU A 68 -31.90 -31.53 26.17
N GLU A 69 -32.50 -30.41 26.60
CA GLU A 69 -31.81 -29.39 27.40
C GLU A 69 -31.57 -29.82 28.86
N SER A 70 -32.34 -30.77 29.41
CA SER A 70 -32.19 -31.16 30.82
C SER A 70 -30.88 -31.88 31.16
N GLU A 71 -30.11 -32.29 30.14
CA GLU A 71 -28.81 -32.95 30.28
C GLU A 71 -27.61 -32.03 29.96
N LEU A 72 -27.83 -30.76 29.58
CA LEU A 72 -26.77 -29.80 29.18
C LEU A 72 -26.55 -28.63 30.15
N ASP A 73 -27.33 -28.52 31.23
CA ASP A 73 -27.08 -27.55 32.31
C ASP A 73 -25.92 -28.00 33.22
N THR A 74 -24.69 -27.90 32.72
CA THR A 74 -23.54 -27.67 33.60
C THR A 74 -23.21 -26.19 33.54
N GLU A 75 -23.52 -25.46 34.61
CA GLU A 75 -23.08 -24.07 34.83
C GLU A 75 -21.57 -23.97 34.55
N GLU A 76 -21.17 -23.09 33.62
CA GLU A 76 -19.75 -22.78 33.41
C GLU A 76 -19.15 -22.32 34.75
N PRO A 77 -18.01 -22.89 35.19
CA PRO A 77 -17.46 -22.53 36.50
C PRO A 77 -17.00 -21.07 36.49
N GLU A 78 -17.49 -20.28 37.46
CA GLU A 78 -17.02 -18.91 37.69
C GLU A 78 -15.49 -18.89 37.84
N VAL A 79 -14.81 -18.16 36.97
CA VAL A 79 -13.35 -17.98 37.03
C VAL A 79 -13.02 -17.06 38.21
N LYS A 80 -12.50 -17.63 39.30
CA LYS A 80 -12.02 -16.87 40.47
C LYS A 80 -10.51 -16.67 40.38
N VAL A 81 -10.07 -15.42 40.50
CA VAL A 81 -8.65 -15.06 40.50
C VAL A 81 -8.25 -14.58 41.89
N THR A 82 -7.25 -15.23 42.48
CA THR A 82 -6.72 -14.90 43.81
C THR A 82 -5.28 -14.41 43.71
N LEU A 83 -4.93 -13.42 44.53
CA LEU A 83 -3.57 -12.91 44.68
C LEU A 83 -2.94 -13.59 45.89
N ILE A 84 -1.90 -14.36 45.63
CA ILE A 84 -1.15 -15.03 46.68
C ILE A 84 0.07 -14.17 47.00
N LYS A 85 0.13 -13.65 48.22
CA LYS A 85 1.28 -12.93 48.74
C LYS A 85 2.06 -13.86 49.66
N GLU A 86 3.21 -14.32 49.19
CA GLU A 86 4.16 -15.09 49.99
C GLU A 86 5.24 -14.18 50.56
N THR A 87 5.45 -14.29 51.86
CA THR A 87 6.57 -13.69 52.59
C THR A 87 7.35 -14.81 53.28
N ASP A 88 8.57 -14.52 53.76
CA ASP A 88 9.39 -15.51 54.48
C ASP A 88 8.70 -16.08 55.73
N GLU A 89 7.64 -15.42 56.23
CA GLU A 89 6.93 -15.75 57.48
C GLU A 89 5.48 -16.21 57.27
N ALA A 90 4.83 -15.87 56.15
CA ALA A 90 3.41 -16.19 55.90
C ALA A 90 3.03 -16.19 54.41
N THR A 91 2.00 -16.97 54.08
CA THR A 91 1.29 -16.94 52.79
C THR A 91 -0.13 -16.42 53.04
N GLU A 92 -0.50 -15.33 52.38
CA GLU A 92 -1.84 -14.74 52.42
C GLU A 92 -2.48 -14.87 51.03
N GLU A 93 -3.75 -15.27 50.98
CA GLU A 93 -4.54 -15.39 49.74
C GLU A 93 -5.72 -14.41 49.81
N GLU A 94 -5.81 -13.51 48.84
CA GLU A 94 -6.89 -12.51 48.74
C GLU A 94 -7.61 -12.64 47.39
N GLU A 95 -8.94 -12.60 47.40
CA GLU A 95 -9.75 -12.61 46.19
C GLU A 95 -9.70 -11.24 45.50
N VAL A 96 -9.37 -11.24 44.20
CA VAL A 96 -9.19 -10.01 43.43
C VAL A 96 -10.45 -9.68 42.64
N ASP A 97 -11.00 -8.50 42.91
CA ASP A 97 -12.11 -7.92 42.16
C ASP A 97 -11.58 -6.85 41.19
N ALA A 98 -11.58 -7.19 39.90
CA ALA A 98 -11.07 -6.32 38.84
C ALA A 98 -11.79 -4.96 38.79
N GLN A 99 -13.10 -4.93 39.10
CA GLN A 99 -13.88 -3.68 39.09
C GLN A 99 -13.50 -2.78 40.25
N LYS A 100 -13.22 -3.34 41.44
CA LYS A 100 -12.69 -2.56 42.58
C LYS A 100 -11.30 -2.00 42.29
N MET A 101 -10.44 -2.77 41.61
CA MET A 101 -9.12 -2.29 41.20
C MET A 101 -9.22 -1.11 40.23
N ILE A 102 -10.08 -1.22 39.21
CA ILE A 102 -10.36 -0.13 38.26
C ILE A 102 -10.87 1.11 39.00
N ALA A 103 -11.85 0.97 39.88
CA ALA A 103 -12.41 2.09 40.64
C ALA A 103 -11.37 2.75 41.57
N GLY A 104 -10.49 1.96 42.19
CA GLY A 104 -9.39 2.47 43.02
C GLY A 104 -8.36 3.27 42.21
N TRP A 105 -7.99 2.76 41.04
CA TRP A 105 -7.06 3.43 40.12
C TRP A 105 -7.67 4.71 39.54
N GLU A 106 -8.93 4.65 39.12
CA GLU A 106 -9.68 5.83 38.63
C GLU A 106 -9.75 6.94 39.68
N ASN A 107 -10.04 6.62 40.95
CA ASN A 107 -10.04 7.60 42.03
C ASN A 107 -8.64 8.22 42.26
N THR A 108 -7.59 7.43 42.10
CA THR A 108 -6.20 7.92 42.19
C THR A 108 -5.92 8.94 41.09
N LEU A 109 -6.29 8.61 39.84
CA LEU A 109 -6.15 9.50 38.69
C LEU A 109 -6.99 10.78 38.83
N ARG A 110 -8.23 10.69 39.32
CA ARG A 110 -9.05 11.88 39.64
C ARG A 110 -8.36 12.78 40.66
N GLY A 111 -7.72 12.19 41.68
CA GLY A 111 -6.93 12.94 42.66
C GLY A 111 -5.69 13.61 42.06
N GLN A 112 -5.03 12.97 41.09
CA GLN A 112 -3.88 13.52 40.40
C GLN A 112 -4.26 14.69 39.49
N VAL A 113 -5.31 14.54 38.67
CA VAL A 113 -5.83 15.61 37.78
C VAL A 113 -6.23 16.85 38.59
N ALA A 114 -6.90 16.67 39.73
CA ALA A 114 -7.32 17.80 40.57
C ALA A 114 -6.17 18.45 41.36
N SER A 115 -5.01 17.81 41.44
CA SER A 115 -3.90 18.24 42.29
C SER A 115 -2.92 19.14 41.53
N PRO A 116 -2.65 20.36 42.03
CA PRO A 116 -1.64 21.25 41.43
C PRO A 116 -0.20 20.71 41.45
N HIS A 117 0.04 19.59 42.15
CA HIS A 117 1.35 18.97 42.26
C HIS A 117 1.73 18.17 41.00
N TYR A 118 0.75 17.56 40.33
CA TYR A 118 0.96 16.73 39.14
C TYR A 118 0.63 17.57 37.91
N LYS A 119 1.65 18.15 37.28
CA LYS A 119 1.50 19.07 36.13
C LYS A 119 1.45 18.36 34.78
N ASP A 120 1.82 17.10 34.77
CA ASP A 120 1.93 16.20 33.63
C ASP A 120 0.70 15.32 33.45
N VAL A 121 -0.20 15.28 34.45
CA VAL A 121 -1.42 14.47 34.42
C VAL A 121 -2.63 15.37 34.16
N ASP A 122 -2.94 15.57 32.89
CA ASP A 122 -4.20 16.17 32.44
C ASP A 122 -5.32 15.11 32.28
N GLU A 123 -6.56 15.56 32.06
CA GLU A 123 -7.75 14.71 31.93
C GLU A 123 -7.59 13.64 30.84
N ARG A 124 -6.89 13.98 29.75
CA ARG A 124 -6.67 13.07 28.61
C ARG A 124 -5.61 12.02 28.95
N THR A 125 -4.54 12.45 29.62
CA THR A 125 -3.46 11.57 30.09
C THR A 125 -4.01 10.58 31.10
N ALA A 126 -4.82 11.05 32.05
CA ALA A 126 -5.53 10.18 32.99
C ALA A 126 -6.44 9.16 32.29
N ALA A 127 -7.19 9.55 31.26
CA ALA A 127 -8.01 8.63 30.47
C ALA A 127 -7.16 7.54 29.77
N HIS A 128 -6.01 7.93 29.22
CA HIS A 128 -5.08 7.00 28.57
C HIS A 128 -4.41 6.05 29.58
N GLU A 129 -4.04 6.54 30.76
CA GLU A 129 -3.50 5.70 31.84
C GLU A 129 -4.53 4.70 32.36
N LEU A 130 -5.80 5.11 32.52
CA LEU A 130 -6.88 4.20 32.89
C LEU A 130 -7.10 3.11 31.84
N TYR A 131 -7.03 3.47 30.56
CA TYR A 131 -7.10 2.49 29.46
C TYR A 131 -5.93 1.50 29.53
N GLY A 132 -4.70 1.99 29.72
CA GLY A 132 -3.51 1.14 29.87
C GLY A 132 -3.64 0.17 31.05
N TYR A 133 -4.18 0.65 32.18
CA TYR A 133 -4.44 -0.18 33.35
C TYR A 133 -5.47 -1.29 33.08
N LYS A 134 -6.60 -0.95 32.44
CA LYS A 134 -7.60 -1.95 32.03
C LYS A 134 -7.06 -2.97 31.02
N ALA A 135 -6.25 -2.52 30.06
CA ALA A 135 -5.61 -3.41 29.09
C ALA A 135 -4.65 -4.40 29.77
N ALA A 136 -3.92 -3.98 30.80
CA ALA A 136 -3.07 -4.87 31.60
C ALA A 136 -3.88 -5.90 32.38
N LEU A 137 -5.03 -5.51 32.97
CA LEU A 137 -5.94 -6.44 33.64
C LEU A 137 -6.51 -7.49 32.66
N ARG A 138 -6.83 -7.09 31.42
CA ARG A 138 -7.22 -8.03 30.37
C ARG A 138 -6.10 -9.01 30.03
N ASP A 139 -4.86 -8.54 29.91
CA ASP A 139 -3.72 -9.42 29.61
C ASP A 139 -3.44 -10.43 30.74
N LEU A 140 -3.86 -10.11 31.96
CA LEU A 140 -3.86 -11.02 33.12
C LEU A 140 -5.09 -11.95 33.19
N GLY A 141 -6.04 -11.83 32.26
CA GLY A 141 -7.27 -12.61 32.23
C GLY A 141 -8.33 -12.17 33.25
N LEU A 142 -8.20 -10.96 33.82
CA LEU A 142 -9.12 -10.40 34.82
C LEU A 142 -10.27 -9.58 34.20
N LEU A 143 -10.18 -9.25 32.91
CA LEU A 143 -11.17 -8.46 32.17
C LEU A 143 -11.29 -8.95 30.73
N ASP A 144 -12.49 -8.82 30.19
CA ASP A 144 -12.75 -9.01 28.77
C ASP A 144 -12.35 -7.79 27.93
N ARG A 145 -12.26 -7.99 26.61
CA ARG A 145 -11.82 -6.95 25.67
C ARG A 145 -12.80 -5.78 25.63
N GLU A 146 -14.08 -6.07 25.75
CA GLU A 146 -15.19 -5.12 25.69
C GLU A 146 -15.14 -4.15 26.89
N ASP A 147 -14.67 -4.61 28.05
CA ASP A 147 -14.60 -3.83 29.28
C ASP A 147 -13.37 -2.91 29.37
N CYS A 148 -12.43 -3.05 28.42
CA CYS A 148 -11.22 -2.24 28.35
C CYS A 148 -11.47 -0.80 27.88
N TYR A 149 -12.62 -0.50 27.32
CA TYR A 149 -12.90 0.81 26.74
C TYR A 149 -12.94 1.91 27.80
N VAL A 150 -12.35 3.06 27.48
CA VAL A 150 -12.35 4.28 28.30
C VAL A 150 -12.62 5.46 27.37
N LEU A 151 -13.63 6.26 27.72
CA LEU A 151 -13.96 7.45 26.94
C LEU A 151 -12.94 8.57 27.21
N PRO A 152 -12.57 9.38 26.18
CA PRO A 152 -11.63 10.48 26.36
C PRO A 152 -12.06 11.53 27.40
N ASP A 153 -13.34 11.65 27.70
CA ASP A 153 -13.94 12.61 28.63
C ASP A 153 -14.21 12.05 30.04
N THR A 154 -13.73 10.83 30.35
CA THR A 154 -13.95 10.14 31.65
C THR A 154 -13.52 10.98 32.87
N PHE A 155 -12.50 11.83 32.70
CA PHE A 155 -11.92 12.67 33.75
C PHE A 155 -12.25 14.16 33.63
N GLY A 156 -12.99 14.57 32.59
CA GLY A 156 -13.33 15.97 32.31
C GLY A 156 -13.22 16.32 30.83
N GLU A 157 -13.51 17.58 30.49
CA GLU A 157 -13.41 18.06 29.11
C GLU A 157 -11.93 18.18 28.72
N ALA A 158 -11.46 17.26 27.88
CA ALA A 158 -10.07 17.26 27.46
C ALA A 158 -9.73 18.59 26.78
N PRO A 159 -8.58 19.22 27.12
CA PRO A 159 -8.12 20.38 26.37
C PRO A 159 -8.05 20.01 24.89
N GLY A 160 -8.58 20.90 24.05
CA GLY A 160 -8.61 20.70 22.61
C GLY A 160 -7.22 20.31 22.08
N PRO A 161 -7.13 19.59 20.95
CA PRO A 161 -5.85 19.20 20.40
C PRO A 161 -4.94 20.43 20.27
N LEU A 162 -3.72 20.32 20.79
CA LEU A 162 -2.69 21.34 20.56
C LEU A 162 -2.64 21.65 19.06
N PRO A 163 -2.43 22.92 18.68
CA PRO A 163 -2.33 23.27 17.27
C PRO A 163 -1.25 22.43 16.60
N LYS A 164 -1.61 21.77 15.51
CA LYS A 164 -0.71 20.82 14.81
C LYS A 164 0.36 21.54 14.00
N LYS A 165 0.12 22.82 13.70
CA LYS A 165 1.02 23.65 12.91
C LYS A 165 1.99 24.40 13.83
N PRO A 166 3.30 24.42 13.52
CA PRO A 166 4.29 25.13 14.32
C PRO A 166 3.93 26.60 14.55
N GLU A 167 3.35 27.26 13.55
CA GLU A 167 2.99 28.68 13.60
C GLU A 167 1.84 28.94 14.59
N GLU A 168 0.84 28.06 14.61
CA GLU A 168 -0.30 28.15 15.52
C GLU A 168 0.11 27.80 16.96
N LEU A 169 1.08 26.89 17.13
CA LEU A 169 1.63 26.53 18.44
C LEU A 169 2.51 27.65 19.01
N LEU A 170 3.29 28.33 18.16
CA LEU A 170 4.04 29.53 18.54
C LEU A 170 3.11 30.66 18.96
N SER A 171 2.02 30.92 18.22
CA SER A 171 0.99 31.90 18.62
C SER A 171 0.40 31.55 19.99
N TYR A 172 -0.03 30.29 20.19
CA TYR A 172 -0.57 29.84 21.48
C TYR A 172 0.44 30.02 22.63
N VAL A 173 1.72 29.72 22.41
CA VAL A 173 2.76 29.91 23.43
C VAL A 173 2.99 31.39 23.73
N CYS A 174 2.97 32.26 22.72
CA CYS A 174 3.14 33.70 22.88
C CYS A 174 1.93 34.36 23.56
N ASP A 175 0.71 33.95 23.22
CA ASP A 175 -0.53 34.58 23.68
C ASP A 175 -0.96 34.07 25.07
N GLU A 176 -0.87 32.75 25.31
CA GLU A 176 -1.46 32.09 26.49
C GLU A 176 -0.42 31.72 27.57
N LEU A 177 0.85 31.51 27.18
CA LEU A 177 1.90 31.00 28.09
C LEU A 177 3.01 32.01 28.39
N CYS A 178 3.17 33.05 27.58
CA CYS A 178 4.20 34.07 27.79
C CYS A 178 3.82 34.97 28.97
N ARG A 179 4.48 34.75 30.13
CA ARG A 179 4.30 35.58 31.33
C ARG A 179 4.66 37.06 31.16
N HIS A 180 5.27 37.41 30.04
CA HIS A 180 5.67 38.77 29.68
C HIS A 180 4.66 39.46 28.74
N HIS A 181 3.70 38.72 28.19
CA HIS A 181 2.59 39.26 27.40
C HIS A 181 1.50 39.76 28.35
N LEU A 182 1.36 41.07 28.50
CA LEU A 182 0.32 41.70 29.32
C LEU A 182 -0.75 42.33 28.41
N PRO A 183 -2.06 42.16 28.70
CA PRO A 183 -3.15 42.63 27.82
C PRO A 183 -3.16 44.14 27.53
N GLU A 184 -2.47 44.94 28.34
CA GLU A 184 -2.45 46.41 28.25
C GLU A 184 -1.22 46.96 27.48
N MET A 185 -0.39 46.09 26.90
CA MET A 185 0.82 46.51 26.17
C MET A 185 0.49 47.02 24.77
N THR A 186 1.20 48.07 24.35
CA THR A 186 1.14 48.57 22.97
C THR A 186 1.91 47.63 22.02
N GLN A 187 1.58 47.65 20.72
CA GLN A 187 2.24 46.80 19.72
C GLN A 187 3.77 46.93 19.74
N GLU A 188 4.31 48.16 19.83
CA GLU A 188 5.76 48.39 19.91
C GLU A 188 6.41 47.77 21.16
N GLN A 189 5.68 47.68 22.27
CA GLN A 189 6.18 47.06 23.50
C GLN A 189 6.13 45.54 23.42
N LEU A 190 5.12 44.98 22.74
CA LEU A 190 5.04 43.55 22.44
C LEU A 190 6.18 43.13 21.52
N ASP A 191 6.41 43.88 20.42
CA ASP A 191 7.51 43.62 19.49
C ASP A 191 8.89 43.67 20.20
N ALA A 192 9.07 44.57 21.18
CA ALA A 192 10.29 44.66 21.97
C ALA A 192 10.49 43.50 22.95
N VAL A 193 9.40 42.88 23.43
CA VAL A 193 9.43 41.67 24.28
C VAL A 193 9.67 40.43 23.42
N CYS A 194 8.98 40.32 22.28
CA CYS A 194 9.14 39.24 21.31
C CYS A 194 10.57 39.21 20.73
N ALA A 195 11.14 40.36 20.38
CA ALA A 195 12.54 40.45 19.92
C ALA A 195 13.59 39.99 20.96
N ARG A 196 13.21 39.90 22.24
CA ARG A 196 14.05 39.34 23.32
C ARG A 196 13.69 37.89 23.64
N CYS A 197 12.60 37.38 23.11
CA CYS A 197 12.12 36.03 23.31
C CYS A 197 13.01 35.04 22.54
N SER A 198 13.53 34.04 23.25
CA SER A 198 14.36 33.00 22.63
C SER A 198 13.58 32.11 21.66
N LEU A 199 12.24 32.16 21.68
CA LEU A 199 11.39 31.37 20.79
C LEU A 199 11.35 31.92 19.36
N GLU A 200 11.28 33.25 19.16
CA GLU A 200 11.36 33.85 17.81
C GLU A 200 12.70 33.52 17.15
N ARG A 201 13.82 33.70 17.86
CA ARG A 201 15.14 33.31 17.37
C ARG A 201 15.21 31.84 16.97
N LEU A 202 14.59 30.95 17.75
CA LEU A 202 14.57 29.51 17.45
C LEU A 202 13.65 29.18 16.26
N ALA A 203 12.55 29.92 16.09
CA ALA A 203 11.68 29.80 14.92
C ALA A 203 12.41 30.25 13.65
N ASP A 204 13.07 31.42 13.68
CA ASP A 204 13.89 31.92 12.57
C ASP A 204 15.02 30.95 12.20
N GLU A 205 15.72 30.40 13.21
CA GLU A 205 16.77 29.40 13.00
C GLU A 205 16.23 28.09 12.38
N ALA A 206 15.00 27.70 12.73
CA ALA A 206 14.32 26.54 12.16
C ALA A 206 13.93 26.80 10.71
N ASP A 207 13.37 27.97 10.39
CA ASP A 207 13.01 28.38 9.03
C ASP A 207 14.25 28.44 8.13
N GLU A 208 15.36 29.01 8.61
CA GLU A 208 16.64 29.00 7.90
C GLU A 208 17.20 27.59 7.69
N ALA A 209 17.03 26.69 8.67
CA ALA A 209 17.42 25.29 8.54
C ALA A 209 16.57 24.58 7.49
N GLU A 210 15.25 24.78 7.50
CA GLU A 210 14.31 24.21 6.54
C GLU A 210 14.60 24.70 5.12
N LEU A 211 14.83 26.01 4.94
CA LEU A 211 15.19 26.58 3.64
C LEU A 211 16.49 25.98 3.10
N ARG A 212 17.49 25.75 3.97
CA ARG A 212 18.74 25.08 3.58
C ARG A 212 18.51 23.65 3.13
N ILE A 213 17.66 22.89 3.83
CA ILE A 213 17.30 21.51 3.49
C ILE A 213 16.62 21.48 2.12
N ARG A 214 15.59 22.32 1.92
CA ARG A 214 14.85 22.40 0.65
C ARG A 214 15.74 22.81 -0.52
N THR A 215 16.62 23.79 -0.32
CA THR A 215 17.57 24.22 -1.36
C THR A 215 18.54 23.10 -1.73
N LYS A 216 19.03 22.34 -0.74
CA LYS A 216 19.93 21.20 -0.99
C LYS A 216 19.21 20.08 -1.73
N ALA A 217 18.01 19.71 -1.30
CA ALA A 217 17.18 18.69 -1.93
C ALA A 217 16.87 19.04 -3.41
N HIS A 218 16.48 20.28 -3.68
CA HIS A 218 16.27 20.75 -5.06
C HIS A 218 17.54 20.68 -5.90
N ARG A 219 18.70 21.03 -5.34
CA ARG A 219 19.97 20.93 -6.06
C ARG A 219 20.29 19.48 -6.43
N GLU A 220 20.12 18.55 -5.50
CA GLU A 220 20.39 17.12 -5.71
C GLU A 220 19.44 16.53 -6.77
N LEU A 221 18.14 16.82 -6.68
CA LEU A 221 17.17 16.33 -7.66
C LEU A 221 17.42 16.90 -9.06
N ASN A 222 17.72 18.20 -9.16
CA ASN A 222 18.09 18.80 -10.45
C ASN A 222 19.42 18.24 -10.99
N GLY A 223 20.34 17.84 -10.12
CA GLY A 223 21.54 17.09 -10.48
C GLY A 223 21.20 15.75 -11.14
N LEU A 224 20.34 14.94 -10.52
CA LEU A 224 19.88 13.67 -11.08
C LEU A 224 19.17 13.84 -12.43
N ILE A 225 18.37 14.90 -12.59
CA ILE A 225 17.70 15.21 -13.87
C ILE A 225 18.72 15.62 -14.94
N ALA A 226 19.75 16.39 -14.58
CA ALA A 226 20.83 16.75 -15.50
C ALA A 226 21.64 15.52 -15.92
N ASP A 227 22.02 14.67 -14.96
CA ASP A 227 22.73 13.42 -15.24
C ASP A 227 21.89 12.48 -16.12
N LEU A 228 20.59 12.39 -15.89
CA LEU A 228 19.66 11.63 -16.74
C LEU A 228 19.63 12.17 -18.19
N ARG A 229 19.66 13.49 -18.36
CA ARG A 229 19.68 14.15 -19.67
C ARG A 229 20.98 13.84 -20.44
N ASP A 230 22.10 13.78 -19.73
CA ASP A 230 23.42 13.52 -20.32
C ASP A 230 23.76 12.02 -20.46
N ALA A 231 23.02 11.15 -19.76
CA ALA A 231 23.22 9.71 -19.80
C ALA A 231 22.93 9.10 -21.19
N ARG A 232 23.67 8.05 -21.54
CA ARG A 232 23.40 7.28 -22.76
C ARG A 232 22.11 6.45 -22.60
N PRO A 233 21.34 6.23 -23.69
CA PRO A 233 20.17 5.37 -23.64
C PRO A 233 20.52 3.96 -23.16
N GLY A 234 19.84 3.47 -22.12
CA GLY A 234 20.07 2.11 -21.62
C GLY A 234 19.83 1.96 -20.13
N ALA A 235 20.50 0.96 -19.53
CA ALA A 235 20.31 0.60 -18.13
C ALA A 235 20.69 1.73 -17.16
N GLU A 236 21.70 2.53 -17.50
CA GLU A 236 22.15 3.66 -16.68
C GLU A 236 21.07 4.76 -16.58
N ALA A 237 20.49 5.14 -17.72
CA ALA A 237 19.39 6.08 -17.76
C ALA A 237 18.15 5.58 -17.01
N GLY A 238 17.84 4.28 -17.13
CA GLY A 238 16.75 3.68 -16.36
C GLY A 238 16.97 3.74 -14.84
N ARG A 239 18.22 3.57 -14.38
CA ARG A 239 18.56 3.75 -12.95
C ARG A 239 18.41 5.19 -12.51
N LEU A 240 18.96 6.15 -13.27
CA LEU A 240 18.87 7.58 -12.95
C LEU A 240 17.42 8.08 -12.94
N GLU A 241 16.60 7.64 -13.88
CA GLU A 241 15.16 7.94 -13.88
C GLU A 241 14.47 7.38 -12.62
N HIS A 242 14.75 6.13 -12.27
CA HIS A 242 14.18 5.52 -11.07
C HIS A 242 14.60 6.24 -9.79
N GLU A 243 15.88 6.61 -9.69
CA GLU A 243 16.44 7.33 -8.55
C GLU A 243 15.83 8.73 -8.42
N ALA A 244 15.73 9.49 -9.52
CA ALA A 244 15.09 10.81 -9.54
C ALA A 244 13.62 10.73 -9.12
N ARG A 245 12.85 9.75 -9.63
CA ARG A 245 11.45 9.54 -9.25
C ARG A 245 11.29 9.07 -7.81
N ALA A 246 12.18 8.22 -7.30
CA ALA A 246 12.15 7.80 -5.91
C ALA A 246 12.45 8.95 -4.96
N TYR A 247 13.46 9.76 -5.29
CA TYR A 247 13.83 10.94 -4.51
C TYR A 247 12.71 11.99 -4.49
N LEU A 248 12.09 12.27 -5.65
CA LEU A 248 10.95 13.18 -5.73
C LEU A 248 9.75 12.72 -4.88
N ARG A 249 9.45 11.41 -4.88
CA ARG A 249 8.40 10.86 -4.01
C ARG A 249 8.71 11.04 -2.52
N ALA A 250 9.98 10.87 -2.12
CA ALA A 250 10.39 11.10 -0.75
C ALA A 250 10.20 12.57 -0.36
N LEU A 251 10.62 13.51 -1.21
CA LEU A 251 10.45 14.95 -0.97
C LEU A 251 8.98 15.39 -0.89
N ALA A 252 8.11 14.78 -1.71
CA ALA A 252 6.67 15.03 -1.64
C ALA A 252 6.06 14.48 -0.34
N ALA A 253 6.47 13.29 0.09
CA ALA A 253 6.00 12.68 1.33
C ALA A 253 6.43 13.47 2.58
N THR A 254 7.59 14.12 2.55
CA THR A 254 8.09 14.97 3.63
C THR A 254 7.60 16.42 3.56
N GLY A 255 6.79 16.78 2.56
CA GLY A 255 6.31 18.15 2.36
C GLY A 255 7.41 19.15 1.95
N THR A 256 8.60 18.67 1.58
CA THR A 256 9.75 19.52 1.20
C THR A 256 9.54 20.20 -0.15
N VAL A 257 8.67 19.64 -1.00
CA VAL A 257 8.22 20.24 -2.26
C VAL A 257 6.71 20.38 -2.25
N THR A 258 6.21 21.47 -2.84
CA THR A 258 4.78 21.70 -3.06
C THR A 258 4.25 20.79 -4.18
N GLU A 259 2.93 20.63 -4.27
CA GLU A 259 2.30 19.88 -5.35
C GLU A 259 2.64 20.45 -6.74
N GLY A 260 2.68 21.78 -6.86
CA GLY A 260 3.06 22.46 -8.11
C GLY A 260 4.52 22.20 -8.50
N GLU A 261 5.44 22.24 -7.54
CA GLU A 261 6.85 21.90 -7.78
C GLU A 261 7.01 20.41 -8.13
N SER A 262 6.27 19.53 -7.46
CA SER A 262 6.29 18.10 -7.74
C SER A 262 5.84 17.79 -9.17
N ALA A 263 4.78 18.46 -9.63
CA ALA A 263 4.31 18.34 -11.01
C ALA A 263 5.35 18.84 -12.01
N ALA A 264 5.95 20.00 -11.76
CA ALA A 264 7.00 20.57 -12.63
C ALA A 264 8.24 19.67 -12.71
N LEU A 265 8.68 19.11 -11.59
CA LEU A 265 9.83 18.20 -11.52
C LEU A 265 9.53 16.85 -12.18
N THR A 266 8.31 16.35 -12.05
CA THR A 266 7.86 15.14 -12.76
C THR A 266 7.93 15.34 -14.28
N ALA A 267 7.42 16.48 -14.76
CA ALA A 267 7.50 16.84 -16.17
C ALA A 267 8.95 16.97 -16.65
N ALA A 268 9.84 17.55 -15.85
CA ALA A 268 11.27 17.66 -16.18
C ALA A 268 11.98 16.29 -16.29
N ILE A 269 11.63 15.33 -15.43
CA ILE A 269 12.14 13.94 -15.53
C ILE A 269 11.65 13.28 -16.83
N GLU A 270 10.37 13.45 -17.18
CA GLU A 270 9.79 12.91 -18.41
C GLU A 270 10.38 13.56 -19.67
N GLU A 271 10.60 14.86 -19.64
CA GLU A 271 11.28 15.59 -20.70
C GLU A 271 12.71 15.08 -20.91
N ALA A 272 13.48 14.91 -19.83
CA ALA A 272 14.84 14.37 -19.92
C ALA A 272 14.84 12.94 -20.53
N ARG A 273 13.85 12.12 -20.17
CA ARG A 273 13.71 10.77 -20.71
C ARG A 273 13.30 10.75 -22.19
N THR A 274 12.37 11.61 -22.58
CA THR A 274 11.92 11.72 -23.98
C THR A 274 12.99 12.33 -24.88
N ALA A 275 13.78 13.29 -24.39
CA ALA A 275 14.93 13.84 -25.08
C ALA A 275 15.97 12.75 -25.39
N GLN A 276 16.17 11.79 -24.48
CA GLN A 276 17.04 10.64 -24.71
C GLN A 276 16.48 9.64 -25.73
N ALA A 277 15.15 9.50 -25.82
CA ALA A 277 14.51 8.61 -26.80
C ALA A 277 14.60 9.14 -28.24
N HIS A 278 14.91 10.43 -28.43
CA HIS A 278 15.12 11.03 -29.74
C HIS A 278 16.59 10.92 -30.16
N THR A 279 16.99 9.74 -30.65
CA THR A 279 18.18 9.64 -31.50
C THR A 279 17.91 10.43 -32.79
N PRO A 280 18.82 11.32 -33.26
CA PRO A 280 18.58 12.07 -34.50
C PRO A 280 18.29 11.12 -35.67
N GLU A 281 17.36 11.50 -36.55
CA GLU A 281 17.01 10.72 -37.74
C GLU A 281 18.27 10.41 -38.55
N ARG A 282 18.68 9.14 -38.54
CA ARG A 282 19.86 8.69 -39.28
C ARG A 282 19.57 8.75 -40.78
N THR A 283 20.53 9.27 -41.54
CA THR A 283 20.45 9.33 -43.01
C THR A 283 21.32 8.24 -43.68
N THR A 284 22.05 7.46 -42.89
CA THR A 284 22.93 6.37 -43.33
C THR A 284 23.20 5.41 -42.16
N PHE A 285 23.95 4.32 -42.41
CA PHE A 285 24.44 3.44 -41.36
C PHE A 285 25.69 4.05 -40.71
N GLU A 286 25.57 4.41 -39.43
CA GLU A 286 26.56 5.24 -38.73
C GLU A 286 27.86 4.49 -38.43
N HIS A 287 27.77 3.18 -38.18
CA HIS A 287 28.89 2.34 -37.71
C HIS A 287 29.57 1.52 -38.82
N LEU A 288 29.31 1.82 -40.09
CA LEU A 288 30.10 1.30 -41.20
C LEU A 288 31.50 1.93 -41.26
N HIS A 289 32.43 1.22 -41.91
CA HIS A 289 33.74 1.78 -42.21
C HIS A 289 33.59 3.11 -42.99
N PRO A 290 34.38 4.16 -42.71
CA PRO A 290 34.18 5.50 -43.29
C PRO A 290 34.08 5.51 -44.82
N GLU A 291 34.82 4.63 -45.51
CA GLU A 291 34.77 4.49 -46.97
C GLU A 291 33.42 3.95 -47.47
N LEU A 292 32.85 2.96 -46.78
CA LEU A 292 31.55 2.38 -47.11
C LEU A 292 30.40 3.32 -46.72
N LYS A 293 30.52 4.01 -45.58
CA LYS A 293 29.53 4.98 -45.10
C LYS A 293 29.37 6.15 -46.08
N ARG A 294 30.47 6.64 -46.66
CA ARG A 294 30.49 7.74 -47.63
C ARG A 294 30.14 7.30 -49.05
N HIS A 295 29.99 6.00 -49.29
CA HIS A 295 29.64 5.50 -50.62
C HIS A 295 28.24 5.94 -51.00
N ARG A 296 28.08 6.51 -52.19
CA ARG A 296 26.80 7.04 -52.69
C ARG A 296 25.70 5.97 -52.69
N GLU A 297 26.07 4.73 -52.98
CA GLU A 297 25.15 3.59 -53.00
C GLU A 297 24.60 3.27 -51.61
N THR A 298 25.42 3.32 -50.56
CA THR A 298 24.98 3.11 -49.17
C THR A 298 23.90 4.10 -48.76
N ALA A 299 24.04 5.37 -49.14
CA ALA A 299 23.01 6.38 -48.90
C ALA A 299 21.72 6.10 -49.68
N GLN A 300 21.82 5.58 -50.92
CA GLN A 300 20.65 5.21 -51.72
C GLN A 300 19.93 3.96 -51.17
N ILE A 301 20.70 2.97 -50.70
CA ILE A 301 20.20 1.80 -50.00
C ILE A 301 19.40 2.24 -48.78
N TYR A 302 19.97 3.14 -47.97
CA TYR A 302 19.32 3.64 -46.76
C TYR A 302 18.03 4.40 -47.10
N THR A 303 18.09 5.29 -48.09
CA THR A 303 16.92 6.08 -48.53
C THR A 303 15.80 5.18 -49.07
N LEU A 304 16.15 4.16 -49.86
CA LEU A 304 15.16 3.20 -50.36
C LEU A 304 14.53 2.40 -49.23
N GLY A 305 15.33 1.95 -48.26
CA GLY A 305 14.84 1.25 -47.08
C GLY A 305 13.81 2.07 -46.29
N LEU A 306 14.07 3.38 -46.11
CA LEU A 306 13.11 4.30 -45.49
C LEU A 306 11.83 4.47 -46.32
N ALA A 307 11.94 4.60 -47.65
CA ALA A 307 10.77 4.71 -48.53
C ALA A 307 9.90 3.44 -48.47
N LEU A 308 10.53 2.27 -48.50
CA LEU A 308 9.84 0.98 -48.34
C LEU A 308 9.24 0.82 -46.95
N ALA A 309 9.86 1.35 -45.89
CA ALA A 309 9.26 1.31 -44.56
C ALA A 309 7.97 2.12 -44.45
N ALA A 310 7.82 3.17 -45.26
CA ALA A 310 6.60 3.99 -45.33
C ALA A 310 5.50 3.32 -46.17
N ASP A 311 5.85 2.78 -47.34
CA ASP A 311 4.90 2.12 -48.24
C ASP A 311 5.59 0.96 -49.00
N CYS A 312 5.42 -0.26 -48.47
CA CYS A 312 6.04 -1.48 -49.00
C CYS A 312 5.04 -2.30 -49.82
N PRO A 313 5.30 -2.56 -51.11
CA PRO A 313 4.54 -3.52 -51.88
C PRO A 313 4.72 -4.96 -51.35
N ASP A 314 3.69 -5.79 -51.49
CA ASP A 314 3.72 -7.23 -51.15
C ASP A 314 4.48 -8.07 -52.20
N ASN A 315 5.74 -7.72 -52.47
CA ASN A 315 6.66 -8.45 -53.36
C ASN A 315 8.05 -8.58 -52.71
N ASP A 316 9.10 -8.87 -53.49
CA ASP A 316 10.47 -8.99 -52.99
C ASP A 316 11.01 -7.71 -52.30
N CYS A 317 10.35 -6.56 -52.44
CA CYS A 317 10.65 -5.36 -51.64
C CYS A 317 10.46 -5.61 -50.14
N ARG A 318 9.57 -6.54 -49.73
CA ARG A 318 9.42 -6.93 -48.32
C ARG A 318 10.65 -7.68 -47.80
N VAL A 319 11.30 -8.48 -48.64
CA VAL A 319 12.57 -9.13 -48.28
C VAL A 319 13.65 -8.07 -48.09
N TYR A 320 13.72 -7.10 -49.00
CA TYR A 320 14.63 -5.95 -48.85
C TYR A 320 14.39 -5.19 -47.55
N LEU A 321 13.13 -4.86 -47.24
CA LEU A 321 12.74 -4.15 -46.03
C LEU A 321 13.12 -4.93 -44.76
N ASN A 322 12.94 -6.25 -44.75
CA ASN A 322 13.32 -7.08 -43.61
C ASN A 322 14.83 -7.05 -43.37
N ILE A 323 15.64 -7.17 -44.42
CA ILE A 323 17.10 -7.07 -44.32
C ILE A 323 17.51 -5.66 -43.87
N PHE A 324 16.83 -4.62 -44.37
CA PHE A 324 17.07 -3.23 -43.99
C PHE A 324 16.78 -2.97 -42.52
N ASN A 325 15.65 -3.48 -42.00
CA ASN A 325 15.31 -3.37 -40.59
C ASN A 325 16.33 -4.09 -39.71
N GLY A 326 16.75 -5.32 -40.08
CA GLY A 326 17.82 -6.03 -39.38
C GLY A 326 19.15 -5.27 -39.39
N ALA A 327 19.51 -4.63 -40.51
CA ALA A 327 20.69 -3.77 -40.57
C ALA A 327 20.58 -2.54 -39.66
N ARG A 328 19.41 -1.89 -39.59
CA ARG A 328 19.16 -0.77 -38.68
C ARG A 328 19.24 -1.17 -37.21
N GLU A 329 18.72 -2.33 -36.85
CA GLU A 329 18.82 -2.86 -35.48
C GLU A 329 20.27 -3.12 -35.08
N LEU A 330 21.07 -3.72 -35.98
CA LEU A 330 22.51 -3.93 -35.74
C LEU A 330 23.26 -2.59 -35.61
N ASP A 331 22.98 -1.64 -36.48
CA ASP A 331 23.59 -0.30 -36.46
C ASP A 331 23.17 0.49 -35.21
N ALA A 332 21.96 0.32 -34.72
CA ALA A 332 21.50 0.93 -33.46
C ALA A 332 22.14 0.25 -32.23
N ALA A 333 22.24 -1.08 -32.23
CA ALA A 333 22.86 -1.83 -31.14
C ALA A 333 24.33 -1.44 -30.91
N LEU A 334 25.03 -1.01 -31.98
CA LEU A 334 26.42 -0.57 -31.92
C LEU A 334 26.62 0.77 -31.18
N ASP A 335 25.58 1.59 -30.96
CA ASP A 335 25.69 2.86 -30.20
C ASP A 335 26.14 2.64 -28.75
N ASN A 336 25.74 1.50 -28.19
CA ASN A 336 25.88 1.21 -26.77
C ASN A 336 27.07 0.28 -26.46
N LEU A 337 27.88 -0.04 -27.46
CA LEU A 337 29.03 -0.94 -27.31
C LEU A 337 30.35 -0.18 -27.37
N ASP A 338 31.32 -0.67 -26.60
CA ASP A 338 32.70 -0.23 -26.72
C ASP A 338 33.21 -0.54 -28.13
N ALA A 339 33.73 0.50 -28.80
CA ALA A 339 34.12 0.44 -30.20
C ALA A 339 35.20 -0.60 -30.50
N GLU A 340 36.04 -0.94 -29.53
CA GLU A 340 37.11 -1.95 -29.67
C GLU A 340 36.74 -3.31 -29.06
N GLY A 341 35.56 -3.42 -28.44
CA GLY A 341 35.09 -4.65 -27.82
C GLY A 341 34.80 -5.75 -28.84
N ALA A 342 35.09 -7.01 -28.46
CA ALA A 342 34.80 -8.18 -29.29
C ALA A 342 33.32 -8.26 -29.77
N PRO A 343 32.31 -7.91 -28.95
CA PRO A 343 30.91 -7.84 -29.42
C PRO A 343 30.69 -6.79 -30.51
N ALA A 344 31.30 -5.60 -30.40
CA ALA A 344 31.17 -4.55 -31.40
C ALA A 344 31.81 -4.96 -32.74
N LEU A 345 32.96 -5.64 -32.70
CA LEU A 345 33.60 -6.17 -33.91
C LEU A 345 32.73 -7.20 -34.62
N ALA A 346 32.08 -8.11 -33.87
CA ALA A 346 31.17 -9.10 -34.42
C ALA A 346 29.92 -8.46 -35.04
N LEU A 347 29.30 -7.50 -34.35
CA LEU A 347 28.12 -6.81 -34.87
C LEU A 347 28.44 -5.90 -36.05
N ARG A 348 29.60 -5.24 -36.09
CA ARG A 348 30.05 -4.48 -37.29
C ARG A 348 30.25 -5.38 -38.50
N LYS A 349 30.76 -6.60 -38.30
CA LYS A 349 30.87 -7.59 -39.37
C LYS A 349 29.49 -7.99 -39.89
N ALA A 350 28.55 -8.32 -38.98
CA ALA A 350 27.18 -8.66 -39.35
C ALA A 350 26.45 -7.50 -40.05
N LEU A 351 26.64 -6.26 -39.58
CA LEU A 351 26.12 -5.06 -40.24
C LEU A 351 26.65 -4.93 -41.67
N ARG A 352 27.96 -5.12 -41.87
CA ARG A 352 28.58 -5.09 -43.20
C ARG A 352 28.02 -6.16 -44.13
N GLU A 353 27.78 -7.37 -43.62
CA GLU A 353 27.17 -8.47 -44.39
C GLU A 353 25.76 -8.11 -44.83
N ARG A 354 24.92 -7.59 -43.91
CA ARG A 354 23.56 -7.15 -44.23
C ARG A 354 23.52 -5.99 -45.22
N VAL A 355 24.41 -5.01 -45.09
CA VAL A 355 24.53 -3.91 -46.05
C VAL A 355 24.99 -4.42 -47.43
N GLY A 356 25.84 -5.45 -47.45
CA GLY A 356 26.22 -6.15 -48.68
C GLY A 356 25.03 -6.85 -49.36
N GLU A 357 24.22 -7.59 -48.60
CA GLU A 357 22.99 -8.21 -49.12
C GLU A 357 22.02 -7.16 -49.69
N LEU A 358 21.88 -6.02 -49.01
CA LEU A 358 21.07 -4.91 -49.52
C LEU A 358 21.62 -4.35 -50.83
N ALA A 359 22.94 -4.21 -50.98
CA ALA A 359 23.56 -3.77 -52.23
C ALA A 359 23.30 -4.76 -53.37
N GLU A 360 23.45 -6.05 -53.12
CA GLU A 360 23.13 -7.10 -54.10
C GLU A 360 21.66 -7.07 -54.52
N MET A 361 20.74 -6.92 -53.58
CA MET A 361 19.32 -6.79 -53.90
C MET A 361 19.00 -5.47 -54.62
N PHE A 362 19.64 -4.38 -54.22
CA PHE A 362 19.46 -3.05 -54.83
C PHE A 362 19.78 -3.05 -56.32
N ASP A 363 20.84 -3.77 -56.71
CA ASP A 363 21.33 -3.85 -58.08
C ASP A 363 20.90 -5.11 -58.83
N GLY A 364 20.45 -6.16 -58.14
CA GLY A 364 20.11 -7.45 -58.73
C GLY A 364 18.61 -7.70 -58.82
N ASN A 365 17.82 -7.31 -57.82
CA ASN A 365 16.43 -7.73 -57.70
C ASN A 365 15.49 -6.95 -58.63
N PHE A 366 14.61 -7.67 -59.33
CA PHE A 366 13.68 -7.08 -60.30
C PHE A 366 12.63 -6.17 -59.64
N ALA A 367 12.01 -6.60 -58.53
CA ALA A 367 10.98 -5.84 -57.86
C ALA A 367 11.54 -4.54 -57.27
N VAL A 368 12.72 -4.61 -56.65
CA VAL A 368 13.43 -3.44 -56.12
C VAL A 368 13.76 -2.45 -57.24
N LYS A 369 14.25 -2.93 -58.39
CA LYS A 369 14.49 -2.09 -59.58
C LYS A 369 13.21 -1.45 -60.11
N GLN A 370 12.11 -2.19 -60.14
CA GLN A 370 10.83 -1.69 -60.60
C GLN A 370 10.32 -0.58 -59.68
N TYR A 371 10.30 -0.80 -58.37
CA TYR A 371 9.93 0.21 -57.37
C TYR A 371 10.79 1.47 -57.51
N ARG A 372 12.11 1.33 -57.65
CA ARG A 372 13.02 2.47 -57.86
C ARG A 372 12.73 3.26 -59.14
N LYS A 373 12.19 2.63 -60.19
CA LYS A 373 11.79 3.31 -61.43
C LYS A 373 10.46 4.04 -61.24
N GLU A 374 9.49 3.37 -60.61
CA GLU A 374 8.16 3.93 -60.31
C GLU A 374 8.24 5.10 -59.32
N ALA A 375 9.13 5.05 -58.33
CA ALA A 375 9.37 6.15 -57.39
C ALA A 375 10.11 7.36 -58.02
N ARG A 376 10.62 7.24 -59.26
CA ARG A 376 11.31 8.31 -59.99
C ARG A 376 10.47 8.92 -61.13
N SER A 377 9.39 8.25 -61.51
CA SER A 377 8.37 8.75 -62.45
C SER A 377 7.31 9.52 -61.69
#